data_AF-A0A1V5A9G5-F1
#
_entry.id   AF-A0A1V5A9G5-F1
#
_cell.length_a   1.000
_cell.length_b   1.000
_cell.length_c   1.000
_cell.angle_alpha   90.00
_cell.angle_beta   90.00
_cell.angle_gamma   90.00
#
_symmetry.space_group_name_H-M   'P 1'
#
loop_
_entity.id
_entity.type
_entity.pdbx_description
1 polymer ?
#
loop_
_entity_poly.entity_id
_entity_poly.type
_entity_poly.pdbx_seq_one_letter_code
_entity_poly.pdbx_strand_id
1 'polypeptide(L)' 'MVSKPAIDAVFEAMFILTDIRVMLRETAPGHVLSASQREETLALLGTLEKKVEILRRELVP' A
#
# COMPACT_ATOMS: atom_id res chain seq x y z
N MET A 1 -10.74 2.20 23.26
CA MET A 1 -10.57 0.94 22.51
C MET A 1 -10.00 1.30 21.14
N VAL A 2 -9.00 0.58 20.63
CA VAL A 2 -8.51 0.80 19.27
C VAL A 2 -9.58 0.35 18.28
N SER A 3 -9.86 1.16 17.26
CA SER A 3 -10.86 0.85 16.24
C SER A 3 -10.44 -0.39 15.45
N LYS A 4 -11.31 -1.40 15.35
CA LYS A 4 -11.08 -2.60 14.53
C LYS A 4 -10.77 -2.24 13.06
N PRO A 5 -11.53 -1.33 12.41
CA PRO A 5 -11.16 -0.78 11.11
C PRO A 5 -9.73 -0.23 11.02
N ALA A 6 -9.21 0.41 12.07
CA ALA A 6 -7.84 0.91 12.07
C ALA A 6 -6.82 -0.25 12.09
N ILE A 7 -7.07 -1.27 12.91
CA ILE A 7 -6.21 -2.46 12.98
C ILE A 7 -6.15 -3.14 11.61
N ASP A 8 -7.31 -3.43 11.02
CA ASP A 8 -7.40 -4.12 9.72
C ASP A 8 -6.70 -3.29 8.63
N ALA A 9 -6.91 -1.96 8.62
CA ALA A 9 -6.26 -1.06 7.66
C ALA A 9 -4.72 -1.06 7.78
N VAL A 10 -4.15 -1.15 8.99
CA VAL A 10 -2.69 -1.26 9.17
C VAL A 10 -2.17 -2.57 8.57
N PHE A 11 -2.80 -3.70 8.88
CA PHE A 11 -2.35 -5.00 8.37
C PHE A 11 -2.41 -5.07 6.85
N GLU A 12 -3.53 -4.63 6.26
CA GLU A 12 -3.67 -4.57 4.81
C GLU A 12 -2.66 -3.63 4.15
N ALA A 13 -2.42 -2.45 4.74
CA ALA A 13 -1.39 -1.52 4.24
C ALA A 13 0.02 -2.16 4.24
N MET A 14 0.37 -2.94 5.27
CA MET A 14 1.66 -3.63 5.33
C MET A 14 1.81 -4.71 4.26
N PHE A 15 0.73 -5.41 3.90
CA PHE A 15 0.76 -6.36 2.77
C PHE A 15 0.96 -5.64 1.44
N ILE A 16 0.22 -4.55 1.20
CA ILE A 16 0.38 -3.74 -0.02
C ILE A 16 1.82 -3.20 -0.14
N LEU A 17 2.38 -2.68 0.95
CA LEU A 17 3.77 -2.21 0.97
C LEU A 17 4.78 -3.36 0.75
N THR A 18 4.44 -4.58 1.16
CA THR A 18 5.26 -5.77 0.88
C THR A 18 5.27 -6.10 -0.61
N ASP A 19 4.12 -6.02 -1.29
CA ASP A 19 4.03 -6.27 -2.72
C ASP A 19 4.80 -5.21 -3.52
N ILE A 20 4.65 -3.93 -3.16
CA ILE A 20 5.44 -2.83 -3.74
C ILE A 20 6.94 -3.08 -3.53
N ARG A 21 7.35 -3.50 -2.32
CA ARG A 21 8.76 -3.83 -2.03
C ARG A 21 9.28 -4.96 -2.92
N VAL A 22 8.48 -6.00 -3.16
CA VAL A 22 8.87 -7.12 -4.05
C VAL A 22 9.10 -6.62 -5.46
N MET A 23 8.17 -5.84 -6.02
CA MET A 23 8.32 -5.24 -7.35
C MET A 23 9.59 -4.37 -7.46
N LEU A 24 9.89 -3.57 -6.44
CA LEU A 24 11.11 -2.74 -6.42
C LEU A 24 12.39 -3.59 -6.37
N ARG A 25 12.35 -4.75 -5.72
CA ARG A 25 13.46 -5.71 -5.70
C ARG A 25 13.67 -6.37 -7.06
N GLU A 26 12.58 -6.75 -7.74
CA GLU A 26 12.64 -7.37 -9.07
C GLU A 26 13.18 -6.42 -10.14
N THR A 27 12.95 -5.13 -9.97
CA THR A 27 13.36 -4.09 -10.92
C THR A 27 14.75 -3.51 -10.60
N ALA A 28 15.41 -3.99 -9.54
CA ALA A 28 16.75 -3.58 -9.18
C ALA A 28 17.79 -3.99 -10.27
N PRO A 29 18.89 -3.22 -10.43
CA PRO A 29 19.20 -1.96 -9.73
C PRO A 29 18.57 -0.72 -10.37
N GLY A 30 18.02 -0.82 -11.58
CA GLY A 30 17.56 0.33 -12.36
C GLY A 30 16.20 0.89 -11.93
N HIS A 31 15.40 0.09 -11.21
CA HIS A 31 14.04 0.40 -10.77
C HIS A 31 13.11 0.89 -11.88
N VAL A 32 13.36 0.43 -13.11
CA VAL A 32 12.55 0.80 -14.27
C VAL A 32 11.36 -0.15 -14.36
N LEU A 33 10.17 0.38 -14.12
CA LEU A 33 8.92 -0.37 -14.23
C LEU A 33 8.46 -0.46 -15.68
N SER A 34 8.07 -1.68 -16.09
CA SER A 34 7.33 -1.92 -17.34
C SER A 34 5.96 -1.22 -17.32
N ALA A 35 5.28 -1.16 -18.47
CA ALA A 35 3.93 -0.63 -18.54
C ALA A 35 2.96 -1.38 -17.59
N SER A 36 3.03 -2.71 -17.56
CA SER A 36 2.19 -3.52 -16.67
C SER A 36 2.52 -3.32 -15.20
N GLN A 37 3.81 -3.25 -14.82
CA GLN A 37 4.22 -2.99 -13.45
C GLN A 37 3.80 -1.60 -12.98
N ARG A 38 3.75 -0.60 -13.88
CA ARG A 38 3.23 0.73 -13.55
C ARG A 38 1.74 0.70 -13.26
N GLU A 39 0.95 0.02 -14.09
CA GLU A 39 -0.49 -0.15 -13.85
C GLU A 39 -0.76 -0.86 -12.52
N GLU A 40 -0.02 -1.94 -12.24
CA GLU A 40 -0.10 -2.65 -10.97
C GLU A 40 0.30 -1.74 -9.79
N THR A 41 1.40 -0.98 -9.92
CA THR A 41 1.83 -0.01 -8.90
C THR A 41 0.74 1.01 -8.61
N LEU A 42 0.09 1.54 -9.64
CA LEU A 42 -0.99 2.52 -9.49
C LEU A 42 -2.18 1.92 -8.73
N ALA A 43 -2.55 0.67 -9.02
CA ALA A 43 -3.62 -0.03 -8.30
C ALA A 43 -3.27 -0.27 -6.82
N LEU A 44 -2.02 -0.69 -6.53
CA LEU A 44 -1.52 -0.89 -5.17
C LEU A 44 -1.51 0.43 -4.39
N LEU A 45 -0.99 1.50 -4.98
CA LEU A 45 -0.95 2.84 -4.35
C LEU A 45 -2.36 3.38 -4.08
N GLY A 46 -3.28 3.28 -5.05
CA GLY A 46 -4.67 3.72 -4.84
C GLY A 46 -5.39 2.91 -3.76
N THR A 47 -5.02 1.65 -3.55
CA THR A 47 -5.54 0.85 -2.44
C THR A 47 -4.92 1.26 -1.11
N LEU A 48 -3.61 1.53 -1.08
CA LEU A 48 -2.89 2.03 0.10
C LEU A 48 -3.45 3.36 0.58
N GLU A 49 -3.73 4.30 -0.34
CA GLU A 49 -4.33 5.60 -0.02
C GLU A 49 -5.65 5.43 0.73
N LYS A 50 -6.53 4.54 0.30
CA LYS A 50 -7.79 4.24 1.00
C LYS A 50 -7.56 3.69 2.41
N LYS A 51 -6.51 2.88 2.63
CA LYS A 51 -6.16 2.42 3.98
C LYS A 51 -5.69 3.58 4.85
N VAL A 52 -4.88 4.49 4.30
CA VAL A 52 -4.46 5.70 5.00
C VAL A 52 -5.65 6.60 5.36
N GLU A 53 -6.65 6.73 4.48
CA GLU A 53 -7.88 7.48 4.77
C GLU A 53 -8.66 6.88 5.95
N ILE A 54 -8.79 5.54 6.00
CA ILE A 54 -9.38 4.85 7.14
C ILE A 54 -8.58 5.16 8.40
N LEU A 55 -7.25 5.04 8.37
CA LEU A 55 -6.39 5.32 9.53
C LEU A 55 -6.55 6.76 10.02
N ARG A 56 -6.61 7.75 9.11
CA ARG A 56 -6.85 9.15 9.48
C ARG A 56 -8.18 9.29 10.21
N ARG A 57 -9.27 8.76 9.64
CA ARG A 57 -10.61 8.84 10.25
C ARG A 57 -10.69 8.17 11.62
N GLU A 58 -10.03 7.03 11.79
CA GLU A 58 -10.17 6.23 13.00
C GLU A 58 -9.18 6.60 14.12
N LEU A 59 -8.03 7.19 13.79
CA LEU A 59 -6.97 7.51 14.76
C LEU A 59 -6.82 9.01 15.03
N VAL A 60 -7.24 9.87 14.11
CA VAL A 60 -7.10 11.34 14.20
C VAL A 60 -8.45 11.99 13.85
N PRO A 61 -9.41 12.00 14.79
CA PRO A 61 -10.72 12.59 14.58
C PRO A 61 -10.69 14.12 14.43
#